data_AF-A0A392NM91-F1
#
_entry.id   AF-A0A392NM91-F1
#
_cell.length_a   1.000
_cell.length_b   1.000
_cell.length_c   1.000
_cell.angle_alpha   90.00
_cell.angle_beta   90.00
_cell.angle_gamma   90.00
#
_symmetry.space_group_name_H-M   'P 1'
#
loop_
_entity.id
_entity.type
_entity.pdbx_description
1 polymer ?
#
loop_
_entity_poly.entity_id
_entity_poly.type
_entity_poly.pdbx_seq_one_letter_code
_entity_poly.pdbx_strand_id
1 'polypeptide(L)'
;MAPKEDQAHKAAEIAIGSIGRGYDISSDIRLKFCKGDSINSRLIEIDEDDVREVVLPGGVSLPNVSKLIKCDKGERTRFRSDVLSFQQ
;
A
#
# COMPACT_ATOMS: atom_id res chain seq x y z
N MET A 1 2.27 11.09 -23.73
CA MET A 1 1.31 10.75 -22.66
C MET A 1 1.42 9.25 -22.45
N ALA A 2 2.05 8.78 -21.36
CA ALA A 2 2.03 7.35 -21.04
C ALA A 2 0.57 6.91 -20.78
N PRO A 3 0.18 5.67 -21.09
CA PRO A 3 -1.18 5.21 -20.85
C PRO A 3 -1.46 5.28 -19.34
N LYS A 4 -2.60 5.85 -18.95
CA LYS A 4 -3.03 5.92 -17.53
C LYS A 4 -3.15 4.53 -16.87
N GLU A 5 -3.34 3.48 -17.67
CA GLU A 5 -3.42 2.08 -17.23
C GLU A 5 -2.15 1.60 -16.52
N ASP A 6 -0.97 1.98 -17.02
CA ASP A 6 0.32 1.53 -16.48
C ASP A 6 0.59 2.11 -15.07
N GLN A 7 0.15 3.35 -14.83
CA GLN A 7 0.40 4.02 -13.56
C GLN A 7 -0.46 3.46 -12.41
N ALA A 8 -1.72 3.14 -12.67
CA ALA A 8 -2.63 2.62 -11.65
C ALA A 8 -2.22 1.19 -11.24
N HIS A 9 -1.84 0.37 -12.22
CA HIS A 9 -1.35 -0.98 -11.98
C HIS A 9 -0.07 -0.97 -11.14
N LYS A 10 0.92 -0.16 -11.52
CA LYS A 10 2.17 0.01 -10.77
C LYS A 10 1.96 0.55 -9.36
N ALA A 11 1.01 1.47 -9.17
CA ALA A 11 0.66 1.96 -7.85
C ALA A 11 0.09 0.86 -6.95
N ALA A 12 -0.72 -0.04 -7.53
CA ALA A 12 -1.27 -1.18 -6.81
C ALA A 12 -0.20 -2.21 -6.45
N GLU A 13 0.74 -2.52 -7.35
CA GLU A 13 1.90 -3.37 -7.07
C GLU A 13 2.74 -2.82 -5.90
N ILE A 14 3.04 -1.51 -5.93
CA ILE A 14 3.76 -0.85 -4.84
C ILE A 14 2.97 -0.97 -3.53
N ALA A 15 1.65 -0.76 -3.56
CA ALA A 15 0.84 -0.82 -2.36
C ALA A 15 0.85 -2.22 -1.72
N ILE A 16 0.60 -3.27 -2.51
CA ILE A 16 0.63 -4.66 -2.03
C ILE A 16 2.04 -5.06 -1.57
N GLY A 17 3.07 -4.72 -2.34
CA GLY A 17 4.46 -5.03 -2.03
C GLY A 17 4.96 -4.36 -0.74
N SER A 18 4.38 -3.22 -0.38
CA SER A 18 4.77 -2.45 0.81
C SER A 18 4.23 -3.00 2.13
N ILE A 19 3.26 -3.92 2.09
CA ILE A 19 2.67 -4.54 3.29
C ILE A 19 3.74 -5.37 3.99
N GLY A 20 3.84 -5.18 5.31
CA GLY A 20 4.81 -5.87 6.15
C GLY A 20 6.21 -5.27 6.15
N ARG A 21 6.48 -4.21 5.38
CA ARG A 21 7.80 -3.53 5.37
C ARG A 21 7.88 -2.41 6.40
N GLY A 22 9.12 -2.08 6.81
CA GLY A 22 9.39 -0.97 7.73
C GLY A 22 9.41 0.39 7.04
N TYR A 23 9.16 1.46 7.80
CA TYR A 23 9.24 2.85 7.34
C TYR A 23 10.07 3.72 8.28
N ASP A 24 10.63 4.80 7.75
CA ASP A 24 11.22 5.84 8.57
C ASP A 24 10.22 6.96 8.81
N ILE A 25 9.71 7.06 10.05
CA ILE A 25 8.71 8.07 10.40
C ILE A 25 9.27 9.49 10.33
N SER A 26 10.59 9.65 10.43
CA SER A 26 11.25 10.97 10.39
C SER A 26 11.52 11.47 8.98
N SER A 27 11.45 10.59 7.98
CA SER A 27 11.81 10.91 6.60
C SER A 27 10.59 10.93 5.68
N ASP A 28 10.08 9.76 5.28
CA ASP A 28 8.95 9.67 4.36
C ASP A 28 8.21 8.35 4.57
N ILE A 29 6.92 8.45 4.86
CA ILE A 29 6.03 7.32 5.13
C ILE A 29 5.19 6.90 3.91
N ARG A 30 5.42 7.51 2.73
CA ARG A 30 4.73 7.10 1.50
C ARG A 30 5.19 5.69 1.12
N LEU A 31 4.26 4.87 0.63
CA LEU A 31 4.47 3.43 0.36
C LEU A 31 5.72 3.11 -0.49
N LYS A 32 6.04 3.98 -1.46
CA LYS A 32 7.21 3.84 -2.34
C LYS A 32 8.57 3.99 -1.65
N PHE A 33 8.61 4.42 -0.38
CA PHE A 33 9.83 4.55 0.43
C PHE A 33 9.87 3.57 1.60
N CYS A 34 9.09 2.50 1.55
CA CYS A 34 9.26 1.38 2.47
C CYS A 34 10.71 0.85 2.41
N LYS A 35 11.26 0.44 3.56
CA LYS A 35 12.65 -0.02 3.67
C LYS A 35 12.80 -1.45 3.15
N GLY A 36 13.97 -1.69 2.56
CA GLY A 36 14.43 -2.99 2.06
C GLY A 36 13.96 -3.28 0.64
N ASP A 37 14.86 -3.73 -0.21
CA ASP A 37 14.58 -3.94 -1.64
C ASP A 37 14.24 -5.39 -2.00
N SER A 38 14.50 -6.34 -1.10
CA SER A 38 14.28 -7.78 -1.32
C SER A 38 12.90 -8.24 -0.85
N ILE A 39 12.45 -9.42 -1.29
CA ILE A 39 11.21 -10.04 -0.80
C ILE A 39 11.31 -10.40 0.70
N ASN A 40 12.53 -10.69 1.17
CA ASN A 40 12.86 -10.98 2.58
C ASN A 40 12.94 -9.72 3.48
N SER A 41 12.58 -8.54 2.97
CA SER A 41 12.58 -7.30 3.75
C SER A 41 11.32 -7.10 4.60
N ARG A 42 10.34 -8.00 4.46
CA ARG A 42 9.16 -7.96 5.31
C ARG A 42 9.54 -8.31 6.75
N LEU A 43 9.03 -7.50 7.67
CA LEU A 43 9.14 -7.66 9.11
C LEU A 43 8.12 -8.65 9.68
N ILE A 44 7.17 -9.09 8.85
CA ILE A 44 6.15 -10.08 9.17
C ILE A 44 6.13 -11.16 8.09
N GLU A 45 5.81 -12.38 8.49
CA GLU A 45 5.56 -13.48 7.57
C GLU A 45 4.18 -13.28 6.90
N ILE A 46 4.13 -13.50 5.60
CA ILE A 46 2.91 -13.49 4.80
C ILE A 46 2.90 -14.78 4.01
N ASP A 47 1.80 -15.53 4.10
CA ASP A 47 1.61 -16.75 3.31
C ASP A 47 1.60 -16.44 1.81
N GLU A 48 2.58 -16.97 1.09
CA GLU A 48 2.74 -16.82 -0.36
C GLU A 48 2.25 -18.04 -1.15
N ASP A 49 1.83 -19.12 -0.47
CA ASP A 49 1.29 -20.32 -1.11
C ASP A 49 -0.22 -20.15 -1.36
N ASP A 50 -0.96 -19.56 -0.41
CA ASP A 50 -2.39 -19.30 -0.55
C ASP A 50 -2.69 -17.91 -1.15
N VAL A 51 -2.64 -17.83 -2.49
CA VAL A 51 -2.79 -16.58 -3.26
C VAL A 51 -4.11 -16.48 -4.02
N ARG A 52 -4.46 -15.26 -4.45
CA ARG A 52 -5.63 -14.96 -5.30
C ARG A 52 -5.37 -13.80 -6.26
N GLU A 53 -6.22 -13.68 -7.26
CA GLU A 53 -6.36 -12.46 -8.06
C GLU A 53 -7.11 -11.39 -7.26
N VAL A 54 -6.60 -10.16 -7.30
CA VAL A 54 -7.21 -8.99 -6.68
C VAL A 54 -7.61 -8.00 -7.77
N VAL A 55 -8.91 -7.75 -7.87
CA VAL A 55 -9.49 -6.77 -8.78
C VAL A 55 -9.81 -5.49 -8.02
N LEU A 56 -9.20 -4.38 -8.43
CA LEU A 56 -9.37 -3.07 -7.84
C LEU A 56 -10.26 -2.17 -8.71
N PRO A 57 -10.86 -1.11 -8.13
CA PRO A 57 -11.59 -0.11 -8.90
C PRO A 57 -10.74 0.46 -10.04
N GLY A 58 -11.37 0.75 -11.18
CA GLY A 58 -10.66 1.27 -12.36
C GLY A 58 -10.05 0.20 -13.27
N GLY A 59 -10.39 -1.08 -13.06
CA GLY A 59 -10.01 -2.17 -13.97
C GLY A 59 -8.61 -2.74 -13.73
N VAL A 60 -7.95 -2.36 -12.63
CA VAL A 60 -6.64 -2.92 -12.26
C VAL A 60 -6.83 -4.32 -11.69
N SER A 61 -6.16 -5.30 -12.28
CA SER A 61 -6.07 -6.67 -11.74
C SER A 61 -4.63 -7.03 -11.38
N LEU A 62 -4.45 -7.60 -10.18
CA LEU A 62 -3.17 -8.09 -9.67
C LEU A 62 -3.26 -9.60 -9.38
N PRO A 63 -2.45 -10.44 -10.04
CA PRO A 63 -2.36 -11.86 -9.70
C PRO A 63 -1.49 -12.08 -8.45
N ASN A 64 -1.52 -13.31 -7.93
CA ASN A 64 -0.58 -13.80 -6.90
C ASN A 64 -0.53 -12.97 -5.61
N VAL A 65 -1.65 -12.39 -5.20
CA VAL A 65 -1.74 -11.65 -3.93
C VAL A 65 -2.17 -12.62 -2.83
N SER A 66 -1.40 -12.68 -1.73
CA SER A 66 -1.75 -13.48 -0.54
C SER A 66 -3.19 -13.21 -0.09
N LYS A 67 -3.95 -14.27 0.25
CA LYS A 67 -5.33 -14.11 0.73
C LYS A 67 -5.43 -13.33 2.03
N LEU A 68 -4.37 -13.28 2.83
CA LEU A 68 -4.27 -12.52 4.06
C LEU A 68 -4.28 -11.00 3.83
N ILE A 69 -3.87 -10.56 2.64
CA ILE A 69 -3.93 -9.16 2.25
C ILE A 69 -5.36 -8.85 1.79
N LYS A 70 -6.06 -7.96 2.51
CA LYS A 70 -7.42 -7.54 2.17
C LYS A 70 -7.39 -6.17 1.50
N CYS A 71 -8.15 -6.04 0.43
CA CYS A 71 -8.37 -4.76 -0.26
C CYS A 71 -9.81 -4.33 -0.02
N ASP A 72 -9.99 -3.13 0.51
CA ASP A 72 -11.29 -2.50 0.72
C ASP A 72 -11.38 -1.23 -0.14
N LYS A 73 -12.60 -0.73 -0.36
CA LYS A 73 -12.88 0.50 -1.12
C LYS A 73 -12.25 1.75 -0.49
N GLY A 74 -11.84 1.64 0.78
CA GLY A 74 -11.37 2.75 1.59
C GLY A 74 -12.53 3.66 2.01
N GLU A 75 -12.34 4.34 3.13
CA GLU A 75 -13.28 5.36 3.60
C GLU A 75 -12.86 6.72 3.03
N ARG A 76 -13.80 7.50 2.48
CA ARG A 76 -13.49 8.87 1.97
C ARG A 76 -13.33 9.87 3.10
N THR A 77 -13.74 9.52 4.30
CA THR A 77 -13.67 10.37 5.49
C THR A 77 -12.23 10.51 5.96
N ARG A 78 -11.62 11.66 5.65
CA ARG A 78 -10.37 12.10 6.28
C ARG A 78 -10.70 12.75 7.62
N PHE A 79 -10.42 12.05 8.71
CA PHE A 79 -10.40 12.66 10.04
C PHE A 79 -9.18 13.59 10.10
N ARG A 80 -9.42 14.90 10.17
CA ARG A 80 -8.41 15.87 10.57
C ARG A 80 -8.63 16.17 12.05
N SER A 81 -7.57 16.13 12.84
CA SER A 81 -7.55 16.90 14.08
C SER A 81 -7.41 18.36 13.69
N ASP A 82 -8.33 19.21 14.13
CA ASP A 82 -8.19 20.65 14.00
C ASP A 82 -6.91 21.13 14.70
N VAL A 83 -6.36 22.25 14.24
CA VAL A 83 -5.19 22.88 14.87
C VAL A 83 -5.65 23.54 16.16
N LEU A 84 -5.17 23.05 17.30
CA LEU A 84 -5.40 23.69 18.59
C LEU A 84 -4.51 24.92 18.70
N SER A 85 -5.11 26.09 18.93
CA SER A 85 -4.34 27.29 19.28
C SER A 85 -3.78 27.13 20.69
N PHE A 86 -2.48 27.32 20.86
CA PHE A 86 -1.87 27.42 22.18
C PHE A 86 -2.27 28.78 22.78
N GLN A 87 -3.14 28.77 23.80
CA GLN A 87 -3.39 29.97 24.60
C GLN A 87 -2.38 30.02 25.75
N GLN A 88 -1.64 31.13 25.82
CA GLN A 88 -0.67 31.44 26.88
C GLN A 88 -1.33 32.17 28.04
#